data_AF-A0A945X323-F1
#
_entry.id   AF-A0A945X323-F1
#
_cell.length_a   1.000
_cell.length_b   1.000
_cell.length_c   1.000
_cell.angle_alpha   90.00
_cell.angle_beta   90.00
_cell.angle_gamma   90.00
#
_symmetry.space_group_name_H-M   'P 1'
#
loop_
_entity.id
_entity.type
_entity.pdbx_description
1 polymer ?
#
loop_
_entity_poly.entity_id
_entity_poly.type
_entity_poly.pdbx_seq_one_letter_code
_entity_poly.pdbx_strand_id
1 'polypeptide(L)'
;MPHIGDLPARLRTVTTDISVLRLHGSDRADIEKRTGKVWSRVVDPQPGGLTAASRIIRANASRKVLTYVNVNNHFEGSAPLTIARLAAELGRQAEGQPARLPPAFDCLDQASATEGQLSDPG
;
A
#
# COMPACT_ATOMS: atom_id res chain seq x y z
N MET A 1 9.45 -16.41 -28.68
CA MET A 1 8.63 -15.45 -27.91
C MET A 1 8.95 -14.04 -28.42
N PRO A 2 7.97 -13.16 -28.62
CA PRO A 2 8.24 -11.77 -29.00
C PRO A 2 9.04 -11.06 -27.89
N HIS A 3 9.85 -10.08 -28.29
CA HIS A 3 10.61 -9.25 -27.36
C HIS A 3 9.64 -8.32 -26.60
N ILE A 4 9.87 -8.08 -25.30
CA ILE A 4 8.97 -7.26 -24.46
C ILE A 4 8.76 -5.84 -25.05
N GLY A 5 9.81 -5.29 -25.68
CA GLY A 5 9.75 -3.99 -26.35
C GLY A 5 8.87 -3.93 -27.61
N ASP A 6 8.53 -5.07 -28.21
CA ASP A 6 7.69 -5.13 -29.41
C ASP A 6 6.20 -5.19 -29.07
N LEU A 7 5.85 -5.48 -27.81
CA LEU A 7 4.47 -5.68 -27.38
C LEU A 7 3.60 -4.42 -27.51
N PRO A 8 4.06 -3.20 -27.15
CA PRO A 8 3.25 -1.99 -27.28
C PRO A 8 2.87 -1.65 -28.72
N ALA A 9 3.72 -1.99 -29.69
CA ALA A 9 3.46 -1.77 -31.11
C ALA A 9 2.56 -2.86 -31.71
N ARG A 10 2.57 -4.07 -31.15
CA ARG A 10 1.78 -5.22 -31.62
C ARG A 10 0.43 -5.35 -30.93
N LEU A 11 0.29 -4.80 -29.73
CA LEU A 11 -0.91 -4.84 -28.90
C LEU A 11 -1.21 -3.41 -28.44
N ARG A 12 -2.46 -2.97 -28.61
CA ARG A 12 -2.92 -1.68 -28.10
C ARG A 12 -2.90 -1.72 -26.56
N THR A 13 -1.74 -1.42 -25.98
CA THR A 13 -1.47 -1.61 -24.56
C THR A 13 -2.12 -0.46 -23.80
N VAL A 14 -3.32 -0.70 -23.30
CA VAL A 14 -3.99 0.20 -22.37
C VAL A 14 -3.45 -0.12 -20.98
N THR A 15 -2.58 0.74 -20.47
CA THR A 15 -2.24 0.73 -19.04
C THR A 15 -3.26 1.61 -18.32
N THR A 16 -3.90 1.08 -17.29
CA THR A 16 -4.79 1.86 -16.42
C THR A 16 -4.08 2.07 -15.09
N ASP A 17 -4.43 3.12 -14.37
CA ASP A 17 -3.84 3.42 -13.07
C ASP A 17 -4.35 2.37 -12.05
N ILE A 18 -3.54 1.32 -11.84
CA ILE A 18 -3.77 0.29 -10.83
C ILE A 18 -2.77 0.47 -9.69
N SER A 19 -3.26 0.47 -8.46
CA SER A 19 -2.44 0.40 -7.26
C SER A 19 -2.68 -0.92 -6.54
N VAL A 20 -1.61 -1.57 -6.09
CA VAL A 20 -1.70 -2.79 -5.27
C VAL A 20 -1.15 -2.49 -3.89
N LEU A 21 -2.00 -2.57 -2.87
CA LEU A 21 -1.63 -2.39 -1.47
C LEU A 21 -1.66 -3.74 -0.76
N ARG A 22 -0.53 -4.18 -0.22
CA ARG A 22 -0.43 -5.43 0.54
C ARG A 22 -0.17 -5.13 2.01
N LEU A 23 -1.13 -5.47 2.87
CA LEU A 23 -0.99 -5.36 4.32
C LEU A 23 -0.36 -6.64 4.87
N HIS A 24 0.83 -6.50 5.42
CA HIS A 24 1.66 -7.56 5.96
C HIS A 24 2.29 -7.07 7.27
N GLY A 25 2.25 -7.90 8.32
CA GLY A 25 2.88 -7.59 9.61
C GLY A 25 4.33 -8.04 9.63
N SER A 26 5.14 -7.40 10.46
CA SER A 26 6.61 -7.49 10.46
C SER A 26 7.15 -8.86 10.85
N ASP A 27 6.50 -9.58 11.78
CA ASP A 27 6.98 -10.87 12.29
C ASP A 27 5.99 -12.00 12.04
N ARG A 28 6.27 -12.76 10.98
CA ARG A 28 5.50 -13.96 10.62
C ARG A 28 5.62 -15.06 11.69
N ALA A 29 6.81 -15.29 12.23
CA ALA A 29 7.06 -16.43 13.10
C ALA A 29 6.37 -16.21 14.47
N ASP A 30 6.42 -14.99 14.98
CA ASP A 30 5.71 -14.60 16.20
C ASP A 30 4.19 -14.74 16.02
N ILE A 31 3.64 -14.21 14.92
CA ILE A 31 2.20 -14.32 14.63
C ILE A 31 1.78 -15.80 14.54
N GLU A 32 2.49 -16.64 13.79
CA GLU A 32 2.14 -18.06 13.64
C GLU A 32 2.17 -18.79 15.00
N LYS A 33 3.13 -18.47 15.87
CA LYS A 33 3.22 -19.03 17.23
C LYS A 33 2.04 -18.59 18.09
N ARG A 34 1.68 -17.30 18.04
CA ARG A 34 0.59 -16.73 18.87
C ARG A 34 -0.79 -17.15 18.41
N THR A 35 -0.98 -17.39 17.11
CA THR A 35 -2.26 -17.87 16.56
C THR A 35 -2.39 -19.38 16.59
N GLY A 36 -1.27 -20.13 16.63
CA GLY A 36 -1.30 -21.57 16.46
C GLY A 36 -1.87 -21.98 15.11
N LYS A 37 -1.69 -21.14 14.08
CA LYS A 37 -2.32 -21.26 12.74
C LYS A 37 -3.86 -21.14 12.74
N VAL A 38 -4.46 -20.70 13.84
CA VAL A 38 -5.89 -20.41 13.96
C VAL A 38 -6.13 -18.91 13.80
N TRP A 39 -6.65 -18.50 12.65
CA TRP A 39 -6.78 -17.09 12.23
C TRP A 39 -8.15 -16.46 12.60
N SER A 40 -8.76 -16.88 13.69
CA SER A 40 -10.13 -16.49 14.08
C SER A 40 -10.21 -15.27 15.00
N ARG A 41 -9.05 -14.69 15.37
CA ARG A 41 -8.97 -13.53 16.28
C ARG A 41 -7.85 -12.59 15.88
N VAL A 42 -8.02 -11.32 16.22
CA VAL A 42 -6.94 -10.34 16.18
C VAL A 42 -5.99 -10.62 17.34
N VAL A 43 -4.72 -10.85 17.03
CA VAL A 43 -3.67 -11.07 18.04
C VAL A 43 -2.73 -9.87 18.14
N ASP A 44 -2.50 -9.15 17.05
CA ASP A 44 -1.59 -8.01 16.99
C ASP A 44 -2.28 -6.80 16.34
N PRO A 45 -3.09 -6.03 17.09
CA PRO A 45 -3.81 -4.90 16.52
C PRO A 45 -2.84 -3.85 15.95
N GLN A 46 -3.05 -3.46 14.70
CA GLN A 46 -2.26 -2.46 13.97
C GLN A 46 -3.15 -1.25 13.61
N PRO A 47 -3.70 -0.51 14.59
CA PRO A 47 -4.63 0.59 14.33
C PRO A 47 -4.00 1.69 13.45
N GLY A 48 -2.73 2.04 13.70
CA GLY A 48 -1.99 3.00 12.87
C GLY A 48 -1.82 2.52 11.43
N GLY A 49 -1.56 1.23 11.22
CA GLY A 49 -1.47 0.62 9.89
C GLY A 49 -2.79 0.64 9.14
N LEU A 50 -3.92 0.38 9.83
CA LEU A 50 -5.26 0.49 9.24
C LEU A 50 -5.61 1.92 8.84
N THR A 51 -5.32 2.91 9.69
CA THR A 51 -5.54 4.33 9.37
C THR A 51 -4.65 4.79 8.21
N ALA A 52 -3.39 4.34 8.15
CA ALA A 52 -2.51 4.64 7.02
C ALA A 52 -3.03 4.03 5.71
N ALA A 53 -3.47 2.77 5.75
CA ALA A 53 -4.06 2.07 4.61
C ALA A 53 -5.34 2.77 4.12
N SER A 54 -6.24 3.16 5.03
CA SER A 54 -7.48 3.85 4.66
C SER A 54 -7.20 5.20 4.00
N ARG A 55 -6.19 5.95 4.47
CA ARG A 55 -5.74 7.21 3.84
C ARG A 55 -5.24 6.99 2.41
N ILE A 56 -4.42 5.97 2.18
CA ILE A 56 -3.90 5.62 0.84
C ILE A 56 -5.06 5.24 -0.09
N ILE A 57 -5.96 4.37 0.36
CA ILE A 57 -7.12 3.91 -0.43
C ILE A 57 -7.99 5.10 -0.83
N ARG A 58 -8.27 6.03 0.09
CA ARG A 58 -9.05 7.25 -0.21
C ARG A 58 -8.36 8.16 -1.22
N ALA A 59 -7.05 8.38 -1.07
CA ALA A 59 -6.27 9.20 -2.00
C ALA A 59 -6.23 8.59 -3.42
N ASN A 60 -6.16 7.27 -3.51
CA ASN A 60 -6.25 6.57 -4.80
C ASN A 60 -7.66 6.69 -5.39
N ALA A 61 -8.70 6.50 -4.57
CA ALA A 61 -10.09 6.63 -5.01
C ALA A 61 -10.41 8.03 -5.53
N SER A 62 -9.93 9.10 -4.86
CA SER A 62 -10.13 10.48 -5.33
C SER A 62 -9.45 10.78 -6.66
N ARG A 63 -8.44 9.98 -7.05
CA ARG A 63 -7.73 10.06 -8.32
C ARG A 63 -8.23 9.05 -9.36
N LYS A 64 -9.31 8.31 -9.06
CA LYS A 64 -9.87 7.23 -9.90
C LYS A 64 -8.87 6.10 -10.20
N VAL A 65 -7.92 5.87 -9.30
CA VAL A 65 -6.95 4.77 -9.37
C VAL A 65 -7.60 3.50 -8.80
N LEU A 66 -7.68 2.44 -9.60
CA LEU A 66 -8.20 1.15 -9.17
C LEU A 66 -7.23 0.53 -8.14
N THR A 67 -7.66 0.39 -6.89
CA THR A 67 -6.80 -0.12 -5.83
C THR A 67 -7.22 -1.53 -5.41
N TYR A 68 -6.32 -2.49 -5.59
CA TYR A 68 -6.45 -3.83 -5.01
C TYR A 68 -5.77 -3.87 -3.64
N VAL A 69 -6.51 -4.28 -2.61
CA VAL A 69 -5.98 -4.40 -1.24
C VAL A 69 -5.91 -5.88 -0.86
N ASN A 70 -4.70 -6.38 -0.65
CA ASN A 70 -4.43 -7.73 -0.17
C ASN A 70 -4.13 -7.67 1.33
N VAL A 71 -4.97 -8.30 2.14
CA VAL A 71 -4.77 -8.40 3.59
C VAL A 71 -4.26 -9.79 3.92
N ASN A 72 -3.07 -9.86 4.52
CA ASN A 72 -2.49 -11.11 4.98
C ASN A 72 -2.86 -11.39 6.44
N ASN A 73 -3.07 -12.66 6.80
CA ASN A 73 -3.31 -13.06 8.19
C ASN A 73 -2.18 -12.62 9.14
N HIS A 74 -0.94 -12.50 8.63
CA HIS A 74 0.19 -12.03 9.41
C HIS A 74 0.16 -10.54 9.76
N PHE A 75 -0.81 -9.77 9.25
CA PHE A 75 -0.92 -8.36 9.59
C PHE A 75 -1.42 -8.12 11.01
N GLU A 76 -2.57 -8.68 11.39
CA GLU A 76 -3.09 -8.58 12.76
C GLU A 76 -3.49 -9.93 13.39
N GLY A 77 -3.25 -11.05 12.71
CA GLY A 77 -3.64 -12.39 13.13
C GLY A 77 -4.96 -12.91 12.53
N SER A 78 -5.67 -12.10 11.73
CA SER A 78 -6.88 -12.54 11.02
C SER A 78 -7.22 -11.61 9.86
N ALA A 79 -7.00 -12.04 8.61
CA ALA A 79 -7.32 -11.23 7.44
C ALA A 79 -8.82 -10.88 7.34
N PRO A 80 -9.78 -11.82 7.57
CA PRO A 80 -11.20 -11.48 7.51
C PRO A 80 -11.61 -10.40 8.52
N LEU A 81 -11.12 -10.49 9.77
CA LEU A 81 -11.44 -9.49 10.80
C LEU A 81 -10.77 -8.14 10.52
N THR A 82 -9.53 -8.15 10.03
CA THR A 82 -8.84 -6.94 9.58
C THR A 82 -9.58 -6.26 8.43
N ILE A 83 -10.08 -7.03 7.45
CA ILE A 83 -10.88 -6.49 6.33
C ILE A 83 -12.15 -5.83 6.85
N ALA A 84 -12.87 -6.48 7.78
CA ALA A 84 -14.08 -5.89 8.38
C ALA A 84 -13.77 -4.56 9.10
N ARG A 85 -12.66 -4.49 9.84
CA ARG A 85 -12.21 -3.26 10.51
C ARG A 85 -11.81 -2.16 9.53
N LEU A 86 -11.11 -2.52 8.45
CA LEU A 86 -10.74 -1.61 7.37
C LEU A 86 -11.97 -1.07 6.64
N ALA A 87 -12.95 -1.93 6.32
CA ALA A 87 -14.20 -1.52 5.70
C ALA A 87 -14.99 -0.56 6.60
N ALA A 88 -15.06 -0.83 7.91
CA ALA A 88 -15.68 0.06 8.87
C ALA A 88 -14.95 1.43 8.96
N GLU A 89 -13.62 1.44 8.92
CA GLU A 89 -12.81 2.67 8.86
C GLU A 89 -13.06 3.47 7.58
N LEU A 90 -13.25 2.78 6.45
CA LEU A 90 -13.62 3.41 5.18
C LEU A 90 -15.06 3.98 5.22
N GLY A 91 -16.00 3.28 5.86
CA GLY A 91 -17.38 3.73 6.02
C GLY A 91 -17.53 4.95 6.94
N ARG A 92 -16.85 4.96 8.10
CA ARG A 92 -16.99 5.99 9.15
C ARG A 92 -16.73 7.44 8.70
N GLN A 93 -15.97 7.68 7.64
CA GLN A 93 -15.64 9.03 7.20
C GLN A 93 -16.21 9.40 5.83
N ALA A 94 -17.11 8.59 5.27
CA ALA A 94 -17.87 8.98 4.08
C ALA A 94 -18.99 9.98 4.43
N GLU A 95 -19.39 10.09 5.69
CA GLU A 95 -20.52 10.91 6.15
C GLU A 95 -20.12 12.35 6.58
N GLY A 96 -18.82 12.73 6.57
CA GLY A 96 -18.35 13.92 7.30
C GLY A 96 -17.37 14.89 6.65
N GLN A 97 -16.91 14.70 5.40
CA GLN A 97 -15.95 15.66 4.81
C GLN A 97 -16.05 15.72 3.27
N PRO A 98 -16.20 16.91 2.64
CA PRO A 98 -15.94 17.03 1.21
C PRO A 98 -14.46 16.74 0.95
N ALA A 99 -14.18 15.99 -0.11
CA ALA A 99 -12.84 15.57 -0.50
C ALA A 99 -11.93 16.79 -0.73
N ARG A 100 -11.16 17.19 0.28
CA ARG A 100 -10.01 18.08 0.10
C ARG A 100 -8.80 17.20 -0.21
N LEU A 101 -8.40 17.18 -1.47
CA LEU A 101 -7.19 16.51 -1.93
C LEU A 101 -5.99 17.10 -1.15
N PRO A 102 -5.14 16.28 -0.50
CA PRO A 102 -3.82 16.75 -0.12
C PRO A 102 -3.02 17.03 -1.40
N PRO A 103 -2.12 18.04 -1.42
CA PRO A 103 -1.17 18.19 -2.51
C PRO A 103 -0.41 16.86 -2.67
N ALA A 104 -0.16 16.49 -3.93
CA ALA A 104 0.54 15.26 -4.28
C ALA A 104 1.82 15.10 -3.45
N PHE A 105 2.11 13.86 -3.04
CA PHE A 105 3.37 13.51 -2.40
C PHE A 105 4.54 13.97 -3.29
N ASP A 106 5.18 15.07 -2.89
CA ASP A 106 6.37 15.63 -3.53
C ASP A 106 7.60 14.91 -2.97
N CYS A 107 7.75 13.64 -3.33
CA CYS A 107 8.80 12.75 -2.83
C CYS A 107 9.69 12.23 -3.96
N LEU A 108 10.12 13.13 -4.86
CA LEU A 108 11.10 12.83 -5.91
C LEU A 108 12.19 13.90 -6.06
N ASP A 109 12.38 14.81 -5.09
CA ASP A 109 13.38 15.90 -5.21
C ASP A 109 14.44 15.94 -4.09
N GLN A 110 14.78 14.79 -3.50
CA GLN A 110 16.00 14.67 -2.67
C GLN A 110 16.85 13.47 -3.08
N ALA A 111 17.32 13.48 -4.32
CA ALA A 111 18.42 12.63 -4.76
C ALA A 111 19.25 13.33 -5.85
N SER A 112 19.75 14.54 -5.57
CA SER A 112 20.68 15.24 -6.46
C SER A 112 21.47 16.31 -5.72
N ALA A 113 22.22 15.93 -4.68
CA ALA A 113 23.31 16.77 -4.17
C ALA A 113 24.35 15.96 -3.38
N THR A 114 25.19 15.20 -4.10
CA THR A 114 26.61 14.98 -3.74
C THR A 114 27.35 14.41 -4.96
N GLU A 115 27.65 15.29 -5.92
CA GLU A 115 28.87 15.14 -6.74
C GLU A 115 29.71 16.40 -6.49
N GLY A 116 30.86 16.20 -5.85
CA GLY A 116 31.75 17.30 -5.51
C GLY A 116 32.95 16.84 -4.69
N GLN A 117 34.08 16.68 -5.39
CA GLN A 117 35.46 16.66 -4.90
C GLN A 117 35.98 15.37 -4.24
N LEU A 118 36.57 14.49 -5.06
CA LEU A 118 37.86 13.89 -4.70
C LEU A 118 38.93 14.45 -5.64
N SER A 119 39.77 15.30 -5.06
CA SER A 119 41.04 15.76 -5.60
C SER A 119 42.07 14.63 -5.64
N ASP A 120 42.73 14.50 -6.77
CA ASP A 120 43.89 13.63 -7.03
C ASP A 120 45.13 14.18 -6.30
N PRO A 121 45.92 13.38 -5.55
CA PRO A 121 47.22 13.81 -5.08
C PRO A 121 48.33 13.30 -6.00
N GLY A 122 49.04 14.25 -6.60
CA GLY A 122 50.49 14.26 -6.88
C GLY A 122 51.19 12.98 -7.34
#